data_AF-B3S1F3-F1
#
_entry.id   AF-B3S1F3-F1
#
_cell.length_a   1.000
_cell.length_b   1.000
_cell.length_c   1.000
_cell.angle_alpha   90.00
_cell.angle_beta   90.00
_cell.angle_gamma   90.00
#
_symmetry.space_group_name_H-M   'P 1'
#
loop_
_entity.id
_entity.type
_entity.pdbx_description
1 polymer ?
#
loop_
_entity_poly.entity_id
_entity_poly.type
_entity_poly.pdbx_seq_one_letter_code
_entity_poly.pdbx_strand_id
1 'polypeptide(L)'
;CASNPCLYNGICSPECQCFPGYFGNRCQFFNHCQNLPCSNNGTCEVVGFEYRCHCRPEYYGKNCEHERNECASNPCSNGATCANMFYGYKCLCPPNYTGTLCQDYYVDTCSSNPCQNGATCLKKKQGYECICGELETGRHCETSMLQFIDIIDERKSLKNYYSSFS
;
A
#
# COMPACT_ATOMS: atom_id res chain seq x y z
N CYS A 1 62.09 -6.71 4.44
CA CYS A 1 62.29 -5.43 3.74
C CYS A 1 63.37 -5.43 2.65
N ALA A 2 64.29 -6.40 2.60
CA ALA A 2 65.40 -6.43 1.63
C ALA A 2 64.98 -6.41 0.14
N SER A 3 63.74 -6.83 -0.18
CA SER A 3 63.20 -6.86 -1.54
C SER A 3 62.30 -5.66 -1.90
N ASN A 4 62.28 -4.62 -1.07
CA ASN A 4 61.34 -3.49 -1.17
C ASN A 4 59.88 -3.93 -1.45
N PRO A 5 59.24 -4.71 -0.56
CA PRO A 5 57.95 -5.34 -0.84
C PRO A 5 56.76 -4.36 -0.82
N CYS A 6 56.90 -3.18 -0.19
CA CYS A 6 55.81 -2.24 0.03
C CYS A 6 55.50 -1.43 -1.23
N LEU A 7 54.21 -1.31 -1.56
CA LEU A 7 53.71 -0.50 -2.66
C LEU A 7 53.33 0.91 -2.19
N TYR A 8 53.10 1.81 -3.14
CA TYR A 8 52.61 3.17 -2.90
C TYR A 8 53.36 3.94 -1.80
N ASN A 9 54.69 3.86 -1.84
CA ASN A 9 55.62 4.49 -0.90
C ASN A 9 55.52 4.02 0.56
N GLY A 10 54.87 2.88 0.85
CA GLY A 10 54.82 2.33 2.21
C GLY A 10 56.22 2.15 2.82
N ILE A 11 56.36 2.50 4.10
CA ILE A 11 57.62 2.43 4.84
C ILE A 11 57.80 1.00 5.37
N CYS A 12 58.92 0.36 5.06
CA CYS A 12 59.15 -1.03 5.47
C CYS A 12 59.92 -1.11 6.79
N SER A 13 59.26 -1.58 7.87
CA SER A 13 59.87 -1.81 9.19
C SER A 13 58.97 -2.67 10.11
N PRO A 14 59.43 -3.85 10.57
CA PRO A 14 59.75 -5.06 9.81
C PRO A 14 58.68 -5.52 8.80
N GLU A 15 57.46 -4.98 8.90
CA GLU A 15 56.35 -5.13 7.96
C GLU A 15 56.07 -3.80 7.22
N CYS A 16 55.15 -3.78 6.26
CA CYS A 16 54.82 -2.55 5.55
C CYS A 16 53.89 -1.65 6.37
N GLN A 17 54.35 -0.44 6.67
CA GLN A 17 53.55 0.65 7.23
C GLN A 17 53.00 1.50 6.08
N CYS A 18 51.68 1.55 5.96
CA CYS A 18 51.01 2.19 4.82
C CYS A 18 50.73 3.67 5.06
N PHE A 19 50.81 4.47 4.00
CA PHE A 19 50.31 5.83 4.01
C PHE A 19 48.78 5.87 4.24
N PRO A 20 48.22 6.97 4.80
CA PRO A 20 46.79 7.09 5.02
C PRO A 20 45.98 6.77 3.77
N GLY A 21 44.97 5.91 3.92
CA GLY A 21 44.14 5.44 2.81
C GLY A 21 44.63 4.16 2.14
N TYR A 22 45.87 3.72 2.37
CA TYR A 22 46.37 2.44 1.88
C TYR A 22 46.38 1.38 2.99
N PHE A 23 46.16 0.12 2.62
CA PHE A 23 46.15 -1.00 3.55
C PHE A 23 46.56 -2.33 2.87
N GLY A 24 46.67 -3.39 3.68
CA GLY A 24 47.17 -4.70 3.26
C GLY A 24 48.64 -4.91 3.61
N ASN A 25 49.10 -6.16 3.53
CA ASN A 25 50.46 -6.56 3.94
C ASN A 25 51.59 -5.92 3.10
N ARG A 26 51.26 -5.41 1.92
CA ARG A 26 52.16 -4.69 1.02
C ARG A 26 51.64 -3.29 0.69
N CYS A 27 50.66 -2.77 1.43
CA CYS A 27 49.97 -1.51 1.13
C CYS A 27 49.29 -1.48 -0.25
N GLN A 28 48.95 -2.64 -0.79
CA GLN A 28 48.47 -2.81 -2.16
C GLN A 28 47.01 -2.39 -2.37
N PHE A 29 46.25 -2.16 -1.30
CA PHE A 29 44.84 -1.80 -1.37
C PHE A 29 44.64 -0.34 -0.99
N PHE A 30 43.69 0.32 -1.65
CA PHE A 30 43.28 1.69 -1.34
C PHE A 30 41.86 1.69 -0.79
N ASN A 31 41.61 2.46 0.28
CA ASN A 31 40.31 2.61 0.89
C ASN A 31 39.48 3.61 0.09
N HIS A 32 38.84 3.10 -0.96
CA HIS A 32 37.92 3.85 -1.81
C HIS A 32 36.76 4.50 -1.05
N CYS A 33 36.42 4.04 0.16
CA CYS A 33 35.35 4.61 0.97
C CYS A 33 35.71 5.92 1.66
N GLN A 34 37.00 6.31 1.69
CA GLN A 34 37.42 7.58 2.31
C GLN A 34 36.77 8.81 1.67
N ASN A 35 36.46 8.76 0.37
CA ASN A 35 35.86 9.87 -0.35
C ASN A 35 34.33 9.82 -0.36
N LEU A 36 33.71 8.97 0.47
CA LEU A 36 32.26 8.81 0.57
C LEU A 36 31.57 8.67 -0.81
N PRO A 37 31.97 7.68 -1.63
CA PRO A 37 31.48 7.57 -3.00
C PRO A 37 29.98 7.24 -3.08
N CYS A 38 29.39 6.68 -2.02
CA CYS A 38 27.98 6.27 -2.00
C CYS A 38 27.07 7.45 -1.66
N SER A 39 26.21 7.83 -2.62
CA SER A 39 25.18 8.86 -2.47
C SER A 39 23.99 8.34 -1.68
N ASN A 40 23.04 9.25 -1.37
CA ASN A 40 21.73 8.91 -0.80
C ASN A 40 21.77 8.01 0.44
N ASN A 41 22.77 8.29 1.30
CA ASN A 41 22.95 7.60 2.57
C ASN A 41 23.22 6.09 2.43
N GLY A 42 23.77 5.66 1.28
CA GLY A 42 24.27 4.31 1.05
C GLY A 42 25.53 3.99 1.87
N THR A 43 25.76 2.71 2.16
CA THR A 43 26.91 2.26 2.94
C THR A 43 28.03 1.78 2.02
N CYS A 44 29.26 2.25 2.25
CA CYS A 44 30.41 1.86 1.45
C CYS A 44 31.14 0.66 2.08
N GLU A 45 31.43 -0.35 1.26
CA GLU A 45 32.24 -1.51 1.61
C GLU A 45 33.45 -1.60 0.67
N VAL A 46 34.64 -1.80 1.22
CA VAL A 46 35.84 -2.07 0.42
C VAL A 46 35.89 -3.56 0.07
N VAL A 47 35.98 -3.90 -1.21
CA VAL A 47 35.95 -5.29 -1.70
C VAL A 47 37.16 -5.53 -2.59
N GLY A 48 38.22 -6.11 -2.01
CA GLY A 48 39.48 -6.37 -2.72
C GLY A 48 40.14 -5.08 -3.22
N PHE A 49 40.20 -4.91 -4.55
CA PHE A 49 40.74 -3.71 -5.21
C PHE A 49 39.68 -2.67 -5.57
N GLU A 50 38.41 -2.93 -5.27
CA GLU A 50 37.28 -2.05 -5.60
C GLU A 50 36.50 -1.65 -4.34
N TYR A 51 35.37 -0.99 -4.54
CA TYR A 51 34.34 -0.77 -3.52
C TYR A 51 32.98 -1.19 -4.04
N ARG A 52 32.08 -1.42 -3.10
CA ARG A 52 30.67 -1.64 -3.35
C ARG A 52 29.86 -0.68 -2.49
N CYS A 53 28.91 0.00 -3.12
CA CYS A 53 27.88 0.74 -2.41
C CYS A 53 26.68 -0.15 -2.15
N HIS A 54 26.28 -0.24 -0.88
CA HIS A 54 25.03 -0.83 -0.44
C HIS A 54 23.97 0.26 -0.40
N CYS A 55 23.16 0.31 -1.45
CA CYS A 55 22.10 1.31 -1.59
C CYS A 55 20.91 0.98 -0.70
N ARG A 56 20.20 2.03 -0.27
CA ARG A 56 18.87 1.86 0.31
C ARG A 56 17.88 1.39 -0.77
N PRO A 57 16.76 0.73 -0.42
CA PRO A 57 15.82 0.15 -1.39
C PRO A 57 15.33 1.11 -2.48
N GLU A 58 15.24 2.39 -2.13
CA GLU A 58 14.73 3.49 -2.97
C GLU A 58 15.74 3.96 -4.02
N TYR A 59 17.00 3.49 -3.97
CA TYR A 59 18.07 3.96 -4.83
C TYR A 59 18.78 2.80 -5.55
N TYR A 60 19.40 3.11 -6.69
CA TYR A 60 20.21 2.19 -7.48
C TYR A 60 21.32 2.95 -8.22
N GLY A 61 22.16 2.21 -8.96
CA GLY A 61 23.37 2.73 -9.59
C GLY A 61 24.64 2.25 -8.87
N LYS A 62 25.82 2.55 -9.44
CA LYS A 62 27.09 2.11 -8.84
C LYS A 62 27.33 2.78 -7.48
N ASN A 63 26.86 4.01 -7.36
CA ASN A 63 27.05 4.93 -6.25
C ASN A 63 25.72 5.31 -5.59
N CYS A 64 24.63 4.58 -5.84
CA CYS A 64 23.29 4.91 -5.34
C CYS A 64 22.77 6.28 -5.81
N GLU A 65 23.17 6.70 -7.00
CA GLU A 65 22.93 8.01 -7.59
C GLU A 65 21.55 8.17 -8.23
N HIS A 66 20.83 7.07 -8.45
CA HIS A 66 19.53 7.07 -9.11
C HIS A 66 18.41 6.69 -8.14
N GLU A 67 17.34 7.49 -8.11
CA GLU A 67 16.10 7.15 -7.43
C GLU A 67 15.32 6.11 -8.24
N ARG A 68 14.82 5.08 -7.55
CA ARG A 68 13.91 4.11 -8.13
C ARG A 68 12.60 4.80 -8.46
N ASN A 69 12.08 4.49 -9.64
CA ASN A 69 10.72 4.84 -10.02
C ASN A 69 9.91 3.54 -10.09
N GLU A 70 9.20 3.24 -9.02
CA GLU A 70 8.38 2.04 -8.88
C GLU A 70 7.20 2.05 -9.86
N CYS A 71 6.80 3.22 -10.36
CA CYS A 71 5.80 3.34 -11.42
C CYS A 71 6.33 3.00 -12.83
N ALA A 72 7.64 2.84 -13.03
CA ALA A 72 8.21 2.58 -14.36
C ALA A 72 7.71 1.27 -15.01
N SER A 73 7.29 0.31 -14.18
CA SER A 73 6.72 -0.97 -14.63
C SER A 73 5.21 -0.91 -14.91
N ASN A 74 4.56 0.24 -14.67
CA ASN A 74 3.10 0.41 -14.71
C ASN A 74 2.34 -0.66 -13.89
N PRO A 75 2.55 -0.72 -12.57
CA PRO A 75 1.98 -1.78 -11.73
C PRO A 75 0.45 -1.67 -11.52
N CYS A 76 -0.15 -0.53 -11.82
CA CYS A 76 -1.57 -0.27 -11.59
C CYS A 76 -2.46 -0.83 -12.70
N SER A 77 -3.61 -1.39 -12.32
CA SER A 77 -4.58 -2.01 -13.24
C SER A 77 -5.69 -1.04 -13.65
N ASN A 78 -6.48 -1.45 -14.66
CA ASN A 78 -7.77 -0.83 -15.02
C ASN A 78 -7.73 0.69 -15.28
N GLY A 79 -6.63 1.19 -15.85
CA GLY A 79 -6.48 2.61 -16.18
C GLY A 79 -6.21 3.51 -14.96
N ALA A 80 -5.81 2.94 -13.83
CA ALA A 80 -5.41 3.70 -12.66
C ALA A 80 -4.09 4.46 -12.87
N THR A 81 -4.01 5.66 -12.28
CA THR A 81 -2.80 6.48 -12.32
C THR A 81 -1.82 6.03 -11.24
N CYS A 82 -0.58 5.70 -11.61
CA CYS A 82 0.47 5.39 -10.66
C CYS A 82 1.14 6.68 -10.15
N ALA A 83 1.21 6.84 -8.83
CA ALA A 83 1.98 7.89 -8.18
C ALA A 83 3.24 7.29 -7.54
N ASN A 84 4.41 7.72 -8.02
CA ASN A 84 5.70 7.33 -7.45
C ASN A 84 5.87 8.01 -6.08
N MET A 85 6.30 7.25 -5.07
CA MET A 85 6.45 7.70 -3.71
C MET A 85 7.86 7.37 -3.22
N PHE A 86 8.34 8.11 -2.20
CA PHE A 86 9.69 7.88 -1.67
C PHE A 86 9.87 6.45 -1.12
N TYR A 87 8.82 5.79 -0.63
CA TYR A 87 8.87 4.42 -0.12
C TYR A 87 8.00 3.45 -0.95
N GLY A 88 7.97 3.61 -2.28
CA GLY A 88 7.24 2.72 -3.20
C GLY A 88 6.31 3.46 -4.15
N TYR A 89 5.09 2.96 -4.33
CA TYR A 89 4.10 3.59 -5.21
C TYR A 89 2.68 3.48 -4.66
N LYS A 90 1.79 4.34 -5.16
CA LYS A 90 0.36 4.28 -4.88
C LYS A 90 -0.44 4.33 -6.18
N CYS A 91 -1.39 3.43 -6.34
CA CYS A 91 -2.34 3.48 -7.45
C CYS A 91 -3.56 4.33 -7.05
N LEU A 92 -3.88 5.32 -7.89
CA LEU A 92 -5.09 6.12 -7.78
C LEU A 92 -6.17 5.48 -8.64
N CYS A 93 -7.11 4.80 -7.97
CA CYS A 93 -8.12 4.01 -8.67
C CYS A 93 -9.17 4.91 -9.34
N PRO A 94 -9.56 4.58 -10.57
CA PRO A 94 -10.70 5.23 -11.22
C PRO A 94 -12.01 4.87 -10.51
N PRO A 95 -13.11 5.59 -10.80
CA PRO A 95 -14.42 5.26 -10.28
C PRO A 95 -14.76 3.79 -10.50
N ASN A 96 -15.37 3.20 -9.47
CA ASN A 96 -15.74 1.79 -9.40
C ASN A 96 -14.58 0.77 -9.36
N TYR A 97 -13.35 1.20 -9.07
CA TYR A 97 -12.23 0.27 -8.83
C TYR A 97 -11.65 0.46 -7.43
N THR A 98 -11.14 -0.63 -6.87
CA THR A 98 -10.53 -0.69 -5.55
C THR A 98 -9.42 -1.73 -5.49
N GLY A 99 -8.81 -1.89 -4.32
CA GLY A 99 -7.62 -2.71 -4.12
C GLY A 99 -6.32 -1.92 -4.29
N THR A 100 -5.21 -2.49 -3.83
CA THR A 100 -3.89 -1.84 -3.85
C THR A 100 -3.38 -1.53 -5.26
N LEU A 101 -3.77 -2.35 -6.24
CA LEU A 101 -3.44 -2.19 -7.66
C LEU A 101 -4.66 -1.78 -8.49
N CYS A 102 -5.78 -1.41 -7.86
CA CYS A 102 -7.04 -1.11 -8.54
C CYS A 102 -7.58 -2.27 -9.39
N GLN A 103 -7.27 -3.51 -8.99
CA GLN A 103 -7.64 -4.73 -9.70
C GLN A 103 -9.09 -5.15 -9.45
N ASP A 104 -9.66 -4.73 -8.33
CA ASP A 104 -11.01 -5.13 -7.92
C ASP A 104 -12.02 -4.13 -8.47
N TYR A 105 -13.09 -4.63 -9.09
CA TYR A 105 -14.24 -3.82 -9.45
C TYR A 105 -15.19 -3.71 -8.25
N TYR A 106 -15.61 -2.49 -7.91
CA TYR A 106 -16.49 -2.18 -6.80
C TYR A 106 -17.47 -1.08 -7.22
N VAL A 107 -18.75 -1.42 -7.38
CA VAL A 107 -19.79 -0.42 -7.68
C VAL A 107 -20.43 0.02 -6.38
N ASP A 108 -20.62 1.33 -6.20
CA ASP A 108 -21.49 1.84 -5.14
C ASP A 108 -22.95 1.54 -5.46
N THR A 109 -23.40 0.35 -5.10
CA THR A 109 -24.75 -0.12 -5.39
C THR A 109 -25.81 0.53 -4.50
N CYS A 110 -25.42 1.27 -3.45
CA CYS A 110 -26.36 2.05 -2.66
C CYS A 110 -26.63 3.45 -3.25
N SER A 111 -25.82 3.91 -4.21
CA SER A 111 -25.98 5.23 -4.84
C SER A 111 -27.35 5.43 -5.51
N SER A 112 -27.99 4.35 -5.97
CA SER A 112 -29.33 4.38 -6.55
C SER A 112 -30.46 4.33 -5.52
N ASN A 113 -30.15 4.41 -4.21
CA ASN A 113 -31.11 4.29 -3.10
C ASN A 113 -32.07 3.11 -3.26
N PRO A 114 -31.57 1.87 -3.35
CA PRO A 114 -32.41 0.71 -3.64
C PRO A 114 -33.31 0.25 -2.48
N CYS A 115 -33.09 0.76 -1.26
CA CYS A 115 -33.87 0.41 -0.08
C CYS A 115 -35.03 1.41 0.11
N GLN A 116 -36.24 0.89 0.33
CA GLN A 116 -37.47 1.66 0.49
C GLN A 116 -37.79 1.92 1.96
N ASN A 117 -38.85 2.69 2.21
CA ASN A 117 -39.42 2.96 3.55
C ASN A 117 -38.42 3.52 4.59
N GLY A 118 -37.33 4.14 4.15
CA GLY A 118 -36.31 4.69 5.05
C GLY A 118 -35.31 3.64 5.57
N ALA A 119 -35.32 2.43 5.02
CA ALA A 119 -34.36 1.38 5.35
C ALA A 119 -32.91 1.78 5.02
N THR A 120 -31.97 1.28 5.84
CA THR A 120 -30.54 1.58 5.69
C THR A 120 -29.91 0.68 4.63
N CYS A 121 -29.28 1.27 3.61
CA CYS A 121 -28.53 0.52 2.60
C CYS A 121 -27.09 0.25 3.05
N LEU A 122 -26.72 -1.02 3.13
CA LEU A 122 -25.35 -1.47 3.33
C LEU A 122 -24.72 -1.89 2.00
N LYS A 123 -23.60 -1.24 1.66
CA LYS A 123 -22.79 -1.62 0.49
C LYS A 123 -22.08 -2.95 0.75
N LYS A 124 -22.06 -3.85 -0.24
CA LYS A 124 -21.34 -5.13 -0.18
C LYS A 124 -20.36 -5.22 -1.36
N LYS A 125 -19.43 -6.19 -1.29
CA LYS A 125 -18.42 -6.42 -2.36
C LYS A 125 -19.10 -6.77 -3.70
N GLN A 126 -20.26 -7.41 -3.65
CA GLN A 126 -21.15 -7.64 -4.78
C GLN A 126 -22.57 -7.28 -4.35
N GLY A 127 -23.11 -6.18 -4.86
CA GLY A 127 -24.47 -5.74 -4.54
C GLY A 127 -24.58 -4.98 -3.22
N TYR A 128 -25.80 -4.97 -2.68
CA TYR A 128 -26.17 -4.29 -1.44
C TYR A 128 -27.07 -5.18 -0.58
N GLU A 129 -27.23 -4.78 0.67
CA GLU A 129 -28.18 -5.34 1.62
C GLU A 129 -28.98 -4.21 2.25
N CYS A 130 -30.30 -4.37 2.37
CA CYS A 130 -31.16 -3.40 3.05
C CYS A 130 -31.44 -3.87 4.49
N ILE A 131 -31.16 -3.02 5.47
CA ILE A 131 -31.58 -3.25 6.85
C ILE A 131 -32.96 -2.61 7.03
N CYS A 132 -33.98 -3.46 7.14
CA CYS A 132 -35.37 -3.04 7.32
C CYS A 132 -35.66 -2.59 8.76
N GLY A 133 -36.60 -1.67 8.93
CA GLY A 133 -37.12 -1.29 10.24
C GLY A 133 -37.96 -2.39 10.89
N GLU A 134 -38.36 -2.20 12.16
CA GLU A 134 -39.06 -3.21 12.99
C GLU A 134 -40.33 -3.80 12.34
N LEU A 135 -40.97 -3.08 11.42
CA LEU A 135 -42.23 -3.48 10.79
C LEU A 135 -42.14 -3.57 9.26
N GLU A 136 -40.95 -3.77 8.71
CA GLU A 136 -40.72 -3.83 7.27
C GLU A 136 -40.14 -5.17 6.85
N THR A 137 -40.51 -5.63 5.65
CA THR A 137 -40.00 -6.88 5.07
C THR A 137 -39.81 -6.76 3.56
N GLY A 138 -39.14 -7.75 2.96
CA GLY A 138 -38.78 -7.77 1.54
C GLY A 138 -37.31 -7.49 1.30
N ARG A 139 -36.84 -7.69 0.07
CA ARG A 139 -35.42 -7.51 -0.29
C ARG A 139 -35.00 -6.04 -0.24
N HIS A 140 -35.94 -5.15 -0.52
CA HIS A 140 -35.78 -3.70 -0.54
C HIS A 140 -36.56 -3.04 0.60
N CYS A 141 -37.03 -3.80 1.58
CA CYS A 141 -37.91 -3.32 2.65
C CYS A 141 -39.19 -2.65 2.11
N GLU A 142 -39.67 -3.11 0.96
CA GLU A 142 -40.79 -2.56 0.21
C GLU A 142 -42.16 -2.83 0.86
N THR A 143 -42.25 -3.82 1.75
CA THR A 143 -43.51 -4.23 2.38
C THR A 143 -43.57 -3.72 3.82
N SER A 144 -44.51 -2.83 4.10
CA SER A 144 -44.78 -2.34 5.45
C SER A 144 -45.88 -3.15 6.12
N MET A 145 -45.60 -3.68 7.32
CA MET A 145 -46.55 -4.41 8.14
C MET A 145 -47.51 -3.51 8.92
N LEU A 146 -47.29 -2.18 8.93
CA LEU A 146 -48.23 -1.21 9.50
C LEU A 146 -49.60 -1.30 8.82
N GLN A 147 -49.63 -1.54 7.51
CA GLN A 147 -50.88 -1.69 6.76
C GLN A 147 -51.74 -2.87 7.25
N PHE A 148 -51.12 -3.92 7.80
CA PHE A 148 -51.88 -5.05 8.36
C PHE A 148 -52.35 -4.79 9.78
N ILE A 149 -51.63 -3.98 10.56
CA ILE A 149 -52.04 -3.59 11.91
C ILE A 149 -53.27 -2.69 11.83
N ASP A 150 -53.30 -1.71 10.92
CA ASP A 150 -54.47 -0.85 10.69
C ASP A 150 -55.72 -1.67 10.34
N ILE A 151 -55.58 -2.68 9.46
CA ILE A 151 -56.68 -3.59 9.09
C ILE A 151 -57.14 -4.43 10.29
N ILE A 152 -56.22 -4.88 11.15
CA ILE A 152 -56.57 -5.66 12.34
C ILE A 152 -57.29 -4.78 13.37
N ASP A 153 -56.86 -3.53 13.56
CA ASP A 153 -57.50 -2.58 14.47
C ASP A 153 -58.86 -2.10 13.95
N GLU A 154 -59.04 -1.91 12.64
CA GLU A 154 -60.36 -1.72 12.03
C GLU A 154 -61.27 -2.95 12.25
N ARG A 155 -60.74 -4.16 12.06
CA ARG A 155 -61.49 -5.41 12.30
C ARG A 155 -61.83 -5.61 13.78
N LYS A 156 -60.96 -5.23 14.71
CA LYS A 156 -61.25 -5.22 16.16
C LYS A 156 -62.32 -4.19 16.50
N SER A 157 -62.24 -3.00 15.91
CA SER A 157 -63.23 -1.93 16.09
C SER A 157 -64.61 -2.36 15.60
N LEU A 158 -64.69 -3.02 14.44
CA LEU A 158 -65.92 -3.61 13.92
C LEU A 158 -66.46 -4.74 14.81
N LYS A 159 -65.61 -5.67 15.26
CA LYS A 159 -66.04 -6.74 16.19
C LYS A 159 -66.58 -6.18 17.50
N ASN A 160 -65.94 -5.15 18.06
CA ASN A 160 -66.40 -4.49 19.28
C ASN A 160 -67.76 -3.78 19.06
N TYR A 161 -67.94 -3.11 17.92
CA TYR A 161 -69.22 -2.49 17.53
C TYR A 161 -70.35 -3.52 17.42
N TYR A 162 -70.12 -4.68 16.81
CA TYR A 162 -71.15 -5.73 16.72
C TYR A 162 -71.40 -6.44 18.05
N SER A 163 -70.40 -6.58 18.93
CA SER A 163 -70.61 -7.15 20.27
C SER A 163 -71.39 -6.25 21.24
N SER A 164 -71.55 -4.97 20.93
CA SER A 164 -72.42 -4.05 21.70
C SER A 164 -73.91 -4.11 21.33
N PHE A 165 -74.29 -4.94 20.35
CA PHE A 165 -75.69 -5.16 19.93
C PHE A 165 -76.21 -6.58 20.22
N SER A 166 -75.47 -7.37 21.01
CA SER A 166 -75.82 -8.72 21.47
C SER A 166 -75.85 -8.77 22.99
#